data_AF-A0A1F9S970-F1
#
_entry.id   AF-A0A1F9S970-F1
#
_cell.length_a   1.000
_cell.length_b   1.000
_cell.length_c   1.000
_cell.angle_alpha   90.00
_cell.angle_beta   90.00
_cell.angle_gamma   90.00
#
_symmetry.space_group_name_H-M   'P 1'
#
loop_
_entity.id
_entity.type
_entity.pdbx_description
1 polymer ?
#
loop_
_entity_poly.entity_id
_entity_poly.type
_entity_poly.pdbx_seq_one_letter_code
_entity_poly.pdbx_strand_id
1 'polypeptide(L)'
;MWRTFVFTFLTVPAALLGFVAGWAVKDLGTGILAGAVCFTLFFIAALVNIILTKRYTAVDAALPVLFAVIWSLILVPFSFGVSLFSAPAFIGSALMLAVCMLAVNRGELKKTWLVLPVLIYVYEMLPVNIPGPFDDAFALTGSAASAILLLLKGRAASYYLKKSGQR
;
A
#
# COMPACT_ATOMS: atom_id res chain seq x y z
N MET A 1 10.28 -13.23 -6.41
CA MET A 1 11.17 -12.05 -6.37
C MET A 1 11.09 -11.29 -7.68
N TRP A 2 11.61 -11.79 -8.83
CA TRP A 2 11.40 -11.09 -10.12
C TRP A 2 9.91 -10.93 -10.48
N ARG A 3 9.08 -11.94 -10.15
CA ARG A 3 7.62 -11.90 -10.41
C ARG A 3 6.93 -10.70 -9.77
N THR A 4 7.19 -10.43 -8.48
CA THR A 4 6.61 -9.31 -7.75
C THR A 4 7.08 -7.98 -8.32
N PHE A 5 8.37 -7.88 -8.63
CA PHE A 5 8.94 -6.74 -9.32
C PHE A 5 8.33 -6.54 -10.72
N VAL A 6 8.02 -7.62 -11.44
CA VAL A 6 7.40 -7.56 -12.76
C VAL A 6 5.95 -7.13 -12.70
N PHE A 7 5.15 -7.62 -11.76
CA PHE A 7 3.78 -7.11 -11.61
C PHE A 7 3.78 -5.63 -11.22
N THR A 8 4.72 -5.21 -10.37
CA THR A 8 4.89 -3.81 -9.97
C THR A 8 5.50 -2.92 -11.07
N PHE A 9 6.38 -3.47 -11.88
CA PHE A 9 6.94 -2.78 -13.02
C PHE A 9 5.90 -2.68 -14.13
N LEU A 10 5.04 -3.69 -14.30
CA LEU A 10 3.98 -3.72 -15.31
C LEU A 10 2.76 -2.88 -14.94
N THR A 11 2.51 -2.59 -13.66
CA THR A 11 1.42 -1.69 -13.24
C THR A 11 1.46 -0.35 -13.97
N VAL A 12 2.65 0.27 -14.10
CA VAL A 12 2.79 1.61 -14.70
C VAL A 12 2.64 1.58 -16.23
N PRO A 13 3.33 0.72 -17.00
CA PRO A 13 3.09 0.53 -18.43
C PRO A 13 1.67 0.09 -18.74
N ALA A 14 1.07 -0.81 -17.96
CA ALA A 14 -0.31 -1.25 -18.18
C ALA A 14 -1.29 -0.11 -17.93
N ALA A 15 -1.08 0.70 -16.90
CA ALA A 15 -1.88 1.91 -16.65
C ALA A 15 -1.74 2.93 -17.78
N LEU A 16 -0.52 3.17 -18.27
CA LEU A 16 -0.28 4.07 -19.40
C LEU A 16 -0.91 3.56 -20.70
N LEU A 17 -0.81 2.25 -20.98
CA LEU A 17 -1.45 1.64 -22.14
C LEU A 17 -2.97 1.72 -22.03
N GLY A 18 -3.53 1.43 -20.85
CA GLY A 18 -4.96 1.61 -20.57
C GLY A 18 -5.39 3.07 -20.78
N PHE A 19 -4.57 4.02 -20.31
CA PHE A 19 -4.81 5.44 -20.49
C PHE A 19 -4.84 5.85 -21.96
N VAL A 20 -3.79 5.52 -22.71
CA VAL A 20 -3.69 5.86 -24.14
C VAL A 20 -4.81 5.20 -24.93
N ALA A 21 -5.12 3.92 -24.66
CA ALA A 21 -6.20 3.21 -25.31
C ALA A 21 -7.57 3.84 -25.01
N GLY A 22 -7.88 4.13 -23.74
CA GLY A 22 -9.15 4.75 -23.36
C GLY A 22 -9.30 6.17 -23.92
N TRP A 23 -8.21 6.94 -23.96
CA TRP A 23 -8.22 8.28 -24.55
C TRP A 23 -8.45 8.23 -26.06
N ALA A 24 -7.78 7.31 -26.75
CA ALA A 24 -7.93 7.12 -28.19
C ALA A 24 -9.35 6.67 -28.61
N VAL A 25 -10.08 6.00 -27.72
CA VAL A 25 -11.43 5.50 -28.02
C VAL A 25 -12.51 6.58 -27.91
N LYS A 26 -12.39 7.51 -26.97
CA LYS A 26 -13.47 8.47 -26.71
C LYS A 26 -12.98 9.86 -26.31
N ASP A 27 -12.42 9.99 -25.12
CA ASP A 27 -12.07 11.27 -24.52
C ASP A 27 -11.06 11.08 -23.38
N LEU A 28 -10.47 12.18 -22.92
CA LEU A 28 -9.46 12.17 -21.86
C LEU A 28 -10.00 11.51 -20.57
N GLY A 29 -11.26 11.75 -20.20
CA GLY A 29 -11.86 11.16 -19.01
C GLY A 29 -11.92 9.64 -19.09
N THR A 30 -12.32 9.09 -20.24
CA THR A 30 -12.31 7.64 -20.49
C THR A 30 -10.89 7.07 -20.46
N GLY A 31 -9.90 7.80 -20.96
CA GLY A 31 -8.48 7.45 -20.82
C GLY A 31 -8.06 7.33 -19.37
N ILE A 32 -8.30 8.37 -18.56
CA ILE A 32 -7.86 8.33 -17.16
C ILE A 32 -8.56 7.22 -16.38
N LEU A 33 -9.86 6.99 -16.62
CA LEU A 33 -10.59 5.87 -16.01
C LEU A 33 -10.00 4.50 -16.39
N ALA A 34 -9.70 4.29 -17.68
CA ALA A 34 -9.11 3.04 -18.16
C ALA A 34 -7.71 2.81 -17.57
N GLY A 35 -6.88 3.85 -17.52
CA GLY A 35 -5.56 3.78 -16.88
C GLY A 35 -5.66 3.49 -15.38
N ALA A 36 -6.60 4.11 -14.68
CA ALA A 36 -6.89 3.86 -13.27
C ALA A 36 -7.29 2.39 -13.03
N VAL A 37 -8.22 1.85 -13.82
CA VAL A 37 -8.65 0.44 -13.73
C VAL A 37 -7.47 -0.52 -13.96
N CYS A 38 -6.67 -0.28 -15.01
CA CYS A 38 -5.49 -1.10 -15.28
C CYS A 38 -4.47 -1.05 -14.14
N PHE A 39 -4.20 0.13 -13.58
CA PHE A 39 -3.32 0.28 -12.43
C PHE A 39 -3.85 -0.52 -11.22
N THR A 40 -5.13 -0.36 -10.87
CA THR A 40 -5.75 -1.06 -9.74
C THR A 40 -5.67 -2.58 -9.88
N LEU A 41 -5.96 -3.13 -11.06
CA LEU A 41 -5.91 -4.57 -11.30
C LEU A 41 -4.50 -5.15 -11.12
N PHE A 42 -3.50 -4.53 -11.72
CA PHE A 42 -2.11 -4.98 -11.60
C PHE A 42 -1.56 -4.77 -10.19
N PHE A 43 -2.02 -3.74 -9.49
CA PHE A 43 -1.66 -3.50 -8.10
C PHE A 43 -2.26 -4.54 -7.15
N ILE A 44 -3.54 -4.92 -7.33
CA ILE A 44 -4.15 -6.02 -6.59
C ILE A 44 -3.37 -7.31 -6.84
N ALA A 45 -2.99 -7.59 -8.09
CA ALA A 45 -2.15 -8.74 -8.43
C ALA A 45 -0.77 -8.68 -7.72
N ALA A 46 -0.17 -7.50 -7.61
CA ALA A 46 1.07 -7.29 -6.85
C ALA A 46 0.88 -7.55 -5.35
N LEU A 47 -0.21 -7.06 -4.74
CA LEU A 47 -0.54 -7.31 -3.32
C LEU A 47 -0.78 -8.79 -3.03
N VAL A 48 -1.57 -9.47 -3.87
CA VAL A 48 -1.81 -10.92 -3.75
C VAL A 48 -0.47 -11.67 -3.85
N ASN A 49 0.39 -11.29 -4.79
CA ASN A 49 1.71 -11.90 -4.91
C ASN A 49 2.60 -11.63 -3.69
N ILE A 50 2.55 -10.44 -3.10
CA ILE A 50 3.24 -10.15 -1.82
C ILE A 50 2.75 -11.12 -0.74
N ILE A 51 1.43 -11.26 -0.55
CA ILE A 51 0.86 -12.17 0.47
C ILE A 51 1.30 -13.62 0.25
N LEU A 52 1.36 -14.07 -1.00
CA LEU A 52 1.79 -15.43 -1.37
C LEU A 52 3.31 -15.64 -1.31
N THR A 53 4.10 -14.57 -1.22
CA THR A 53 5.56 -14.67 -1.26
C THR A 53 6.13 -15.14 0.08
N LYS A 54 6.96 -16.21 0.03
CA LYS A 54 7.55 -16.84 1.23
C LYS A 54 8.64 -16.00 1.92
N ARG A 55 9.32 -15.07 1.26
CA ARG A 55 10.32 -14.18 1.87
C ARG A 55 10.22 -12.77 1.30
N TYR A 56 10.18 -11.78 2.18
CA TYR A 56 10.16 -10.37 1.81
C TYR A 56 11.59 -9.82 1.79
N THR A 57 11.86 -8.85 0.94
CA THR A 57 13.09 -8.05 0.98
C THR A 57 12.80 -6.63 1.44
N ALA A 58 13.86 -5.89 1.77
CA ALA A 58 13.73 -4.46 2.06
C ALA A 58 13.20 -3.67 0.86
N VAL A 59 13.48 -4.12 -0.38
CA VAL A 59 12.95 -3.51 -1.60
C VAL A 59 11.44 -3.71 -1.69
N ASP A 60 10.93 -4.90 -1.37
CA ASP A 60 9.49 -5.18 -1.36
C ASP A 60 8.72 -4.29 -0.38
N ALA A 61 9.36 -3.94 0.75
CA ALA A 61 8.79 -3.04 1.74
C ALA A 61 8.71 -1.59 1.25
N ALA A 62 9.54 -1.16 0.30
CA ALA A 62 9.50 0.19 -0.26
C ALA A 62 8.39 0.36 -1.33
N LEU A 63 7.93 -0.75 -1.94
CA LEU A 63 6.96 -0.72 -3.03
C LEU A 63 5.62 -0.06 -2.66
N PRO A 64 4.98 -0.35 -1.51
CA PRO A 64 3.75 0.32 -1.11
C PRO A 64 3.87 1.85 -1.10
N VAL A 65 5.00 2.38 -0.63
CA VAL A 65 5.25 3.83 -0.56
C VAL A 65 5.37 4.42 -1.96
N LEU A 66 6.15 3.78 -2.84
CA LEU A 66 6.30 4.22 -4.23
C LEU A 66 4.95 4.24 -4.94
N PHE A 67 4.15 3.18 -4.78
CA PHE A 67 2.81 3.10 -5.33
C PHE A 67 1.89 4.16 -4.78
N ALA A 68 1.97 4.44 -3.47
CA ALA A 68 1.12 5.42 -2.84
C ALA A 68 1.34 6.82 -3.42
N VAL A 69 2.61 7.18 -3.64
CA VAL A 69 2.99 8.45 -4.27
C VAL A 69 2.50 8.52 -5.71
N ILE A 70 2.75 7.49 -6.52
CA ILE A 70 2.34 7.46 -7.94
C ILE A 70 0.81 7.53 -8.07
N TRP A 71 0.09 6.73 -7.30
CA TRP A 71 -1.37 6.71 -7.33
C TRP A 71 -1.98 8.01 -6.82
N SER A 72 -1.39 8.62 -5.77
CA SER A 72 -1.80 9.94 -5.32
C SER A 72 -1.71 10.98 -6.44
N LEU A 73 -0.61 10.96 -7.21
CA LEU A 73 -0.43 11.86 -8.36
C LEU A 73 -1.47 11.61 -9.46
N ILE A 74 -1.80 10.35 -9.73
CA ILE A 74 -2.84 9.97 -10.71
C ILE A 74 -4.22 10.47 -10.26
N LEU A 75 -4.50 10.48 -8.96
CA LEU A 75 -5.79 10.90 -8.40
C LEU A 75 -5.93 12.42 -8.22
N VAL A 76 -4.85 13.21 -8.30
CA VAL A 76 -4.91 14.68 -8.18
C VAL A 76 -5.98 15.32 -9.08
N PRO A 77 -6.10 14.99 -10.38
CA PRO A 77 -7.11 15.59 -11.26
C PRO A 77 -8.54 15.26 -10.87
N PHE A 78 -8.77 14.17 -10.11
CA PHE A 78 -10.10 13.74 -9.65
C PHE A 78 -10.48 14.28 -8.27
N SER A 79 -9.53 14.89 -7.55
CA SER A 79 -9.74 15.39 -6.19
C SER A 79 -10.34 16.81 -6.15
N PHE A 80 -10.67 17.41 -7.30
CA PHE A 80 -11.24 18.75 -7.36
C PHE A 80 -12.72 18.77 -6.96
N GLY A 81 -13.00 19.21 -5.73
CA GLY A 81 -14.29 19.80 -5.36
C GLY A 81 -14.85 19.37 -4.00
N VAL A 82 -14.67 18.10 -3.60
CA VAL A 82 -15.27 17.57 -2.36
C VAL A 82 -14.44 16.42 -1.78
N SER A 83 -13.20 16.68 -1.34
CA SER A 83 -12.48 15.83 -0.36
C SER A 83 -12.54 14.30 -0.58
N LEU A 84 -12.41 13.82 -1.82
CA LEU A 84 -12.58 12.41 -2.19
C LEU A 84 -11.32 11.56 -1.94
N PHE A 85 -10.17 12.19 -1.74
CA PHE A 85 -8.90 11.48 -1.59
C PHE A 85 -7.91 12.26 -0.72
N SER A 86 -7.43 11.62 0.35
CA SER A 86 -6.41 12.17 1.24
C SER A 86 -5.06 11.55 0.95
N ALA A 87 -4.31 12.19 0.05
CA ALA A 87 -2.93 11.79 -0.26
C ALA A 87 -2.05 11.61 1.00
N PRO A 88 -2.15 12.45 2.05
CA PRO A 88 -1.39 12.26 3.28
C PRO A 88 -1.75 10.97 4.04
N ALA A 89 -3.05 10.63 4.13
CA ALA A 89 -3.50 9.42 4.82
C ALA A 89 -3.05 8.16 4.08
N PHE A 90 -3.17 8.15 2.75
CA PHE A 90 -2.73 7.03 1.92
C PHE A 90 -1.21 6.84 1.89
N ILE A 91 -0.42 7.92 1.77
CA ILE A 91 1.05 7.84 1.88
C ILE A 91 1.45 7.39 3.30
N GLY A 92 0.75 7.88 4.33
CA GLY A 92 0.96 7.49 5.72
C GLY A 92 0.72 5.98 5.96
N SER A 93 -0.39 5.44 5.47
CA SER A 93 -0.70 4.02 5.59
C SER A 93 0.31 3.15 4.82
N ALA A 94 0.80 3.61 3.67
CA ALA A 94 1.85 2.95 2.91
C ALA A 94 3.19 2.88 3.65
N LEU A 95 3.59 3.99 4.30
CA LEU A 95 4.79 4.03 5.14
C LEU A 95 4.67 3.09 6.33
N MET A 96 3.52 3.04 6.98
CA MET A 96 3.27 2.12 8.10
C MET A 96 3.33 0.66 7.64
N LEU A 97 2.76 0.33 6.48
CA LEU A 97 2.87 -1.00 5.88
C LEU A 97 4.34 -1.36 5.59
N ALA A 98 5.12 -0.42 5.02
CA ALA A 98 6.55 -0.61 4.76
C ALA A 98 7.33 -0.97 6.03
N VAL A 99 7.09 -0.22 7.12
CA VAL A 99 7.71 -0.49 8.44
C VAL A 99 7.33 -1.87 8.96
N CYS A 100 6.05 -2.27 8.85
CA CYS A 100 5.60 -3.59 9.27
C CYS A 100 6.24 -4.70 8.44
N MET A 101 6.37 -4.53 7.13
CA MET A 101 7.04 -5.48 6.23
C MET A 101 8.53 -5.62 6.58
N LEU A 102 9.22 -4.52 6.90
CA LEU A 102 10.61 -4.54 7.34
C LEU A 102 10.77 -5.28 8.67
N ALA A 103 9.88 -5.06 9.64
CA ALA A 103 9.91 -5.76 10.93
C ALA A 103 9.66 -7.27 10.76
N VAL A 104 8.75 -7.68 9.86
CA VAL A 104 8.56 -9.10 9.50
C VAL A 104 9.81 -9.67 8.82
N ASN A 105 10.45 -8.93 7.92
CA ASN A 105 11.68 -9.37 7.26
C ASN A 105 12.84 -9.58 8.26
N ARG A 106 12.91 -8.75 9.31
CA ARG A 106 13.89 -8.90 10.40
C ARG A 106 13.57 -10.05 11.37
N GLY A 107 12.46 -10.76 11.17
CA GLY A 107 12.01 -11.83 12.07
C GLY A 107 11.39 -11.34 13.38
N GLU A 108 11.15 -10.03 13.52
CA GLU A 108 10.57 -9.45 14.73
C GLU A 108 9.05 -9.72 14.83
N LEU A 109 8.41 -10.03 13.69
CA LEU A 109 6.96 -10.21 13.58
C LEU A 109 6.59 -11.40 12.69
N LYS A 110 5.47 -12.07 13.02
CA LYS A 110 4.86 -13.09 12.15
C LYS A 110 4.13 -12.42 10.98
N LYS A 111 4.13 -13.05 9.81
CA LYS A 111 3.47 -12.54 8.60
C LYS A 111 1.98 -12.27 8.75
N THR A 112 1.27 -13.02 9.59
CA THR A 112 -0.17 -12.85 9.84
C THR A 112 -0.52 -11.46 10.35
N TRP A 113 0.44 -10.75 10.93
CA TRP A 113 0.26 -9.39 11.42
C TRP A 113 0.29 -8.33 10.33
N LEU A 114 0.67 -8.68 9.09
CA LEU A 114 0.59 -7.77 7.95
C LEU A 114 -0.84 -7.60 7.43
N VAL A 115 -1.78 -8.46 7.82
CA VAL A 115 -3.16 -8.42 7.31
C VAL A 115 -3.80 -7.06 7.57
N LEU A 116 -3.74 -6.56 8.81
CA LEU A 116 -4.33 -5.28 9.18
C LEU A 116 -3.72 -4.09 8.42
N PRO A 117 -2.39 -3.85 8.43
CA PRO A 117 -1.81 -2.73 7.69
C PRO A 117 -2.00 -2.86 6.17
N VAL A 118 -2.08 -4.09 5.62
CA VAL A 118 -2.45 -4.29 4.21
C VAL A 118 -3.90 -3.88 3.96
N LEU A 119 -4.85 -4.25 4.82
CA LEU A 119 -6.25 -3.87 4.67
C LEU A 119 -6.44 -2.35 4.74
N ILE A 120 -5.79 -1.67 5.69
CA ILE A 120 -5.88 -0.21 5.80
C ILE A 120 -5.27 0.46 4.55
N TYR A 121 -4.14 -0.04 4.06
CA TYR A 121 -3.51 0.46 2.85
C TYR A 121 -4.39 0.25 1.60
N VAL A 122 -5.05 -0.90 1.48
CA VAL A 122 -6.00 -1.18 0.38
C VAL A 122 -7.22 -0.28 0.48
N TYR A 123 -7.75 -0.07 1.68
CA TYR A 123 -8.88 0.84 1.91
C TYR A 123 -8.58 2.25 1.41
N GLU A 124 -7.45 2.82 1.83
CA GLU A 124 -7.01 4.16 1.42
C GLU A 124 -6.68 4.30 -0.08
N MET A 125 -6.49 3.18 -0.77
CA MET A 125 -6.28 3.17 -2.21
C MET A 125 -7.60 3.34 -2.99
N LEU A 126 -8.72 2.95 -2.38
CA LEU A 126 -10.02 2.97 -3.06
C LEU A 126 -10.47 4.44 -3.20
N PRO A 127 -10.97 4.85 -4.39
CA PRO A 127 -11.54 6.18 -4.59
C PRO A 127 -12.93 6.33 -3.94
N VAL A 128 -13.20 5.57 -2.88
CA VAL A 128 -14.46 5.48 -2.14
C VAL A 128 -14.21 5.82 -0.66
N ASN A 129 -13.25 6.70 -0.38
CA ASN A 129 -13.06 7.22 0.97
C ASN A 129 -14.30 8.02 1.37
N ILE A 130 -14.71 7.87 2.63
CA ILE A 130 -15.81 8.64 3.19
C ILE A 130 -15.25 10.05 3.37
N PRO A 131 -15.72 11.05 2.59
CA PRO A 131 -15.13 12.38 2.65
C PRO A 131 -15.25 12.95 4.07
N GLY A 132 -14.12 13.22 4.71
CA GLY A 132 -14.09 13.93 5.99
C GLY A 132 -12.86 13.66 6.86
N PRO A 133 -12.58 14.58 7.82
CA PRO A 133 -11.43 14.48 8.72
C PRO A 133 -11.46 13.25 9.64
N PHE A 134 -12.63 12.63 9.82
CA PHE A 134 -12.77 11.40 10.59
C PHE A 134 -12.18 10.18 9.86
N ASP A 135 -12.30 10.11 8.55
CA ASP A 135 -11.80 8.99 7.74
C ASP A 135 -10.26 9.04 7.68
N ASP A 136 -9.72 10.20 7.32
CA ASP A 136 -8.28 10.48 7.31
C ASP A 136 -7.63 10.23 8.68
N ALA A 137 -8.30 10.69 9.74
CA ALA A 137 -7.82 10.45 11.10
C ALA A 137 -7.86 8.97 11.43
N PHE A 138 -8.94 8.24 11.10
CA PHE A 138 -9.07 6.81 11.40
C PHE A 138 -8.05 5.96 10.63
N ALA A 139 -7.82 6.26 9.36
CA ALA A 139 -6.84 5.56 8.54
C ALA A 139 -5.40 5.84 9.00
N LEU A 140 -5.06 7.10 9.26
CA LEU A 140 -3.73 7.48 9.72
C LEU A 140 -3.47 6.98 11.15
N THR A 141 -4.40 7.19 12.08
CA THR A 141 -4.26 6.70 13.46
C THR A 141 -4.39 5.19 13.56
N GLY A 142 -5.23 4.53 12.77
CA GLY A 142 -5.31 3.08 12.69
C GLY A 142 -4.03 2.45 12.16
N SER A 143 -3.46 3.04 11.10
CA SER A 143 -2.16 2.65 10.56
C SER A 143 -1.04 2.86 11.58
N ALA A 144 -0.97 4.03 12.20
CA ALA A 144 0.04 4.34 13.22
C ALA A 144 -0.11 3.47 14.47
N ALA A 145 -1.33 3.27 14.97
CA ALA A 145 -1.60 2.41 16.12
C ALA A 145 -1.23 0.97 15.84
N SER A 146 -1.56 0.45 14.65
CA SER A 146 -1.18 -0.91 14.25
C SER A 146 0.35 -1.05 14.18
N ALA A 147 1.06 -0.10 13.56
CA ALA A 147 2.52 -0.11 13.48
C ALA A 147 3.17 -0.01 14.86
N ILE A 148 2.68 0.87 15.74
CA ILE A 148 3.18 1.03 17.11
C ILE A 148 2.97 -0.24 17.92
N LEU A 149 1.75 -0.81 17.91
CA LEU A 149 1.44 -2.06 18.60
C LEU A 149 2.35 -3.21 18.13
N LEU A 150 2.62 -3.26 16.84
CA LEU A 150 3.51 -4.25 16.24
C LEU A 150 4.96 -4.06 16.67
N LEU A 151 5.48 -2.84 16.64
CA LEU A 151 6.85 -2.52 17.07
C LEU A 151 7.04 -2.78 18.57
N LEU A 152 6.06 -2.43 19.41
CA LEU A 152 6.09 -2.69 20.84
C LEU A 152 6.10 -4.20 21.14
N LYS A 153 5.28 -4.97 20.43
CA LYS A 153 5.24 -6.43 20.57
C LYS A 153 6.52 -7.10 20.10
N GLY A 154 7.09 -6.68 18.97
CA GLY A 154 8.37 -7.18 18.47
C GLY A 154 9.53 -6.91 19.42
N ARG A 155 9.56 -5.71 20.03
CA ARG A 155 10.56 -5.35 21.05
C ARG A 155 10.37 -6.13 22.36
N ALA A 156 9.13 -6.31 22.81
CA ALA A 156 8.84 -7.12 24.00
C ALA A 156 9.29 -8.58 23.80
N ALA A 157 8.95 -9.20 22.67
CA ALA A 157 9.37 -10.57 22.36
C ALA A 157 10.90 -10.72 22.30
N SER A 158 11.59 -9.76 21.68
CA SER A 158 13.05 -9.74 21.62
C SER A 158 13.70 -9.57 23.00
N TYR A 159 13.09 -8.78 23.88
CA TYR A 159 13.55 -8.58 25.26
C TYR A 159 13.43 -9.87 26.09
N TYR A 160 12.30 -10.58 25.97
CA TYR A 160 12.09 -11.85 26.69
C TYR A 160 13.06 -12.95 26.24
N LEU A 161 13.29 -13.10 24.94
CA LEU A 161 14.27 -14.06 24.40
C LEU A 161 15.70 -13.75 24.84
N LYS A 162 16.07 -12.47 24.92
CA LYS A 162 17.38 -12.04 25.41
C LYS A 162 17.56 -12.31 26.90
N LYS A 163 16.48 -12.21 27.69
CA LYS A 163 16.49 -12.50 29.13
C LYS A 163 16.47 -14.00 29.45
N SER A 164 15.89 -14.84 28.58
CA SER A 164 15.81 -16.30 28.79
C SER A 164 17.05 -17.08 28.35
N GLY A 165 18.08 -16.42 27.79
CA GLY A 165 19.33 -17.07 27.39
C GLY A 165 19.23 -18.04 26.21
N GLN A 166 18.08 -18.10 25.53
CA GLN A 166 17.87 -18.93 24.35
C GLN A 166 18.24 -18.13 23.10
N ARG A 167 19.45 -18.35 22.59
CA ARG A 167 19.86 -17.96 21.24
C ARG A 167 20.30 -19.18 20.47
#